data_AF-A0A1M7XZN6-F1
#
_entry.id   AF-A0A1M7XZN6-F1
#
_cell.length_a   1.000
_cell.length_b   1.000
_cell.length_c   1.000
_cell.angle_alpha   90.00
_cell.angle_beta   90.00
_cell.angle_gamma   90.00
#
_symmetry.space_group_name_H-M   'P 1'
#
loop_
_entity.id
_entity.type
_entity.pdbx_description
1 polymer ?
#
loop_
_entity_poly.entity_id
_entity_poly.type
_entity_poly.pdbx_seq_one_letter_code
_entity_poly.pdbx_strand_id
1 'polypeptide(L)'
;MKKILLFMVLGAFLLTGAILSAEEKKAADTDYDEDTYGPEAPIVWTKPVESVVFQHKTHTMDAGLDCDSCHDDIFVMEAGAAQENEDFTMASLYEGNYCGSCHDGSTAFASDTRCTTCHIGVRGHARMIGGDSKEGGEEGHH
;
A
#
# COMPACT_ATOMS: atom_id res chain seq x y z
N MET A 1 13.33 -19.92 -57.57
CA MET A 1 12.09 -20.41 -56.94
C MET A 1 12.18 -20.55 -55.41
N LYS A 2 13.30 -20.99 -54.81
CA LYS A 2 13.44 -21.10 -53.34
C LYS A 2 13.63 -19.78 -52.56
N LYS A 3 14.07 -18.70 -53.22
CA LYS A 3 14.31 -17.40 -52.55
C LYS A 3 13.05 -16.52 -52.42
N ILE A 4 11.99 -16.81 -53.17
CA ILE A 4 10.73 -16.05 -53.14
C ILE A 4 9.82 -16.57 -52.01
N LEU A 5 9.91 -17.86 -51.67
CA LEU A 5 9.14 -18.45 -50.57
C LEU A 5 9.58 -17.97 -49.18
N LEU A 6 10.81 -17.46 -49.04
CA LEU A 6 11.32 -16.95 -47.75
C LEU A 6 10.82 -15.54 -47.40
N PHE A 7 10.37 -14.77 -48.39
CA PHE A 7 9.82 -13.43 -48.16
C PHE A 7 8.33 -13.44 -47.81
N MET A 8 7.58 -14.47 -48.20
CA MET A 8 6.16 -14.58 -47.84
C MET A 8 5.92 -15.02 -46.39
N VAL A 9 6.87 -15.71 -45.75
CA VAL A 9 6.73 -16.12 -44.33
C VAL A 9 7.11 -14.98 -43.37
N LEU A 10 7.96 -14.04 -43.80
CA LEU A 10 8.35 -12.89 -42.98
C LEU A 10 7.31 -11.75 -43.01
N GLY A 11 6.46 -11.69 -44.04
CA GLY A 11 5.40 -10.68 -44.16
C GLY A 11 4.13 -10.96 -43.36
N ALA A 12 3.85 -12.23 -43.05
CA ALA A 12 2.66 -12.62 -42.30
C ALA A 12 2.78 -12.41 -40.78
N PHE A 13 4.00 -12.32 -40.24
CA PHE A 13 4.23 -12.07 -38.82
C PHE A 13 4.25 -10.59 -38.44
N LEU A 14 4.39 -9.68 -39.42
CA LEU A 14 4.42 -8.23 -39.17
C LEU A 14 3.06 -7.56 -39.26
N LEU A 15 2.01 -8.24 -39.76
CA LEU A 15 0.66 -7.67 -39.82
C LEU A 15 -0.28 -8.08 -38.67
N THR A 16 0.08 -9.07 -37.86
CA THR A 16 -0.70 -9.44 -36.66
C THR A 16 -0.22 -8.76 -35.37
N GLY A 17 0.92 -8.06 -35.40
CA GLY A 17 1.45 -7.35 -34.23
C GLY A 17 0.86 -5.96 -33.98
N ALA A 18 0.04 -5.42 -34.90
CA ALA A 18 -0.42 -4.03 -34.84
C ALA A 18 -1.78 -3.82 -34.15
N ILE A 19 -2.40 -4.86 -33.59
CA ILE A 19 -3.73 -4.74 -32.94
C ILE A 19 -3.66 -5.07 -31.43
N LEU A 20 -2.52 -5.44 -30.87
CA LEU A 20 -2.37 -5.81 -29.45
C LEU A 20 -1.63 -4.76 -28.61
N SER A 21 -1.98 -3.47 -28.73
CA SER A 21 -1.34 -2.44 -27.90
C SER A 21 -2.27 -1.28 -27.47
N ALA A 22 -3.59 -1.46 -27.51
CA ALA A 22 -4.53 -0.41 -27.13
C ALA A 22 -5.41 -0.71 -25.92
N GLU A 23 -5.23 -1.83 -25.22
CA GLU A 23 -6.05 -2.19 -24.04
C GLU A 23 -5.31 -2.15 -22.69
N GLU A 24 -3.99 -1.86 -22.67
CA GLU A 24 -3.20 -1.86 -21.44
C GLU A 24 -2.75 -0.46 -20.98
N LYS A 25 -3.52 0.61 -21.20
CA LYS A 25 -3.30 1.89 -20.47
C LYS A 25 -4.59 2.70 -20.28
N LYS A 26 -5.62 2.09 -19.69
CA LYS A 26 -6.66 2.81 -18.94
C LYS A 26 -7.35 1.91 -17.92
N ALA A 27 -6.57 1.12 -17.17
CA ALA A 27 -7.00 0.60 -15.88
C ALA A 27 -6.51 1.58 -14.80
N ALA A 28 -7.21 2.70 -14.64
CA ALA A 28 -7.13 3.59 -13.47
C ALA A 28 -8.06 4.79 -13.72
N ASP A 29 -9.36 4.53 -13.68
CA ASP A 29 -10.35 5.52 -13.26
C ASP A 29 -11.54 4.74 -12.68
N THR A 30 -11.24 3.89 -11.70
CA THR A 30 -12.24 3.57 -10.69
C THR A 30 -12.09 4.69 -9.69
N ASP A 31 -13.02 5.65 -9.73
CA ASP A 31 -13.10 6.74 -8.76
C ASP A 31 -13.04 6.13 -7.34
N TYR A 32 -12.10 6.58 -6.52
CA TYR A 32 -11.95 6.06 -5.16
C TYR A 32 -13.09 6.63 -4.32
N ASP A 33 -13.99 5.77 -3.89
CA ASP A 33 -15.13 6.16 -3.07
C ASP A 33 -14.75 6.14 -1.59
N GLU A 34 -14.51 7.33 -1.02
CA GLU A 34 -14.17 7.47 0.40
C GLU A 34 -15.32 7.04 1.33
N ASP A 35 -16.58 7.07 0.88
CA ASP A 35 -17.72 6.63 1.70
C ASP A 35 -17.73 5.10 1.82
N THR A 36 -17.23 4.39 0.80
CA THR A 36 -17.12 2.93 0.80
C THR A 36 -15.82 2.45 1.44
N TYR A 37 -14.70 3.11 1.13
CA TYR A 37 -13.37 2.61 1.48
C TYR A 37 -12.68 3.39 2.60
N GLY A 38 -13.28 4.47 3.10
CA GLY A 38 -12.65 5.37 4.06
C GLY A 38 -11.67 6.36 3.41
N PRO A 39 -11.07 7.28 4.20
CA PRO A 39 -10.18 8.31 3.68
C PRO A 39 -9.06 7.78 2.79
N GLU A 40 -8.82 8.42 1.64
CA GLU A 40 -7.75 8.00 0.71
C GLU A 40 -6.36 8.32 1.30
N ALA A 41 -6.25 9.44 2.00
CA ALA A 41 -5.01 9.86 2.63
C ALA A 41 -4.61 8.89 3.75
N PRO A 42 -3.33 8.48 3.84
CA PRO A 42 -2.86 7.64 4.92
C PRO A 42 -2.96 8.39 6.26
N ILE A 43 -3.35 7.66 7.30
CA ILE A 43 -3.14 8.14 8.67
C ILE A 43 -1.66 7.92 9.00
N VAL A 44 -1.05 8.88 9.69
CA VAL A 44 0.33 8.81 10.17
C VAL A 44 0.35 9.05 11.68
N TRP A 45 0.66 8.02 12.48
CA TRP A 45 0.88 8.19 13.92
C TRP A 45 2.27 8.77 14.15
N THR A 46 2.34 9.69 15.09
CA THR A 46 3.56 10.42 15.49
C THR A 46 4.01 10.06 16.90
N LYS A 47 3.17 9.34 17.66
CA LYS A 47 3.46 8.83 19.00
C LYS A 47 3.01 7.37 19.11
N PRO A 48 3.66 6.56 19.97
CA PRO A 48 4.87 6.88 20.75
C PRO A 48 6.15 6.95 19.90
N VAL A 49 6.09 6.52 18.64
CA VAL A 49 7.19 6.61 17.68
C VAL A 49 6.70 7.31 16.41
N GLU A 50 7.59 8.06 15.77
CA GLU A 50 7.23 8.80 14.56
C GLU A 50 7.06 7.88 13.34
N SER A 51 6.18 8.30 12.43
CA SER A 51 6.07 7.75 11.08
C SER A 51 5.64 6.29 11.06
N VAL A 52 4.57 5.99 11.78
CA VAL A 52 3.80 4.75 11.57
C VAL A 52 2.71 5.05 10.54
N VAL A 53 2.39 4.12 9.63
CA VAL A 53 1.42 4.35 8.53
C VAL A 53 0.30 3.31 8.53
N PHE A 54 -0.94 3.75 8.30
CA PHE A 54 -2.13 2.93 8.01
C PHE A 54 -2.82 3.52 6.80
N GLN A 55 -3.36 2.64 5.98
CA GLN A 55 -4.09 2.98 4.77
C GLN A 55 -5.45 2.29 4.82
N HIS A 56 -6.53 3.05 4.78
CA HIS A 56 -7.88 2.47 4.76
C HIS A 56 -8.05 1.56 3.55
N LYS A 57 -7.69 2.04 2.35
CA LYS A 57 -7.72 1.26 1.10
C LYS A 57 -7.18 -0.17 1.24
N THR A 58 -6.05 -0.36 1.92
CA THR A 58 -5.48 -1.70 2.10
C THR A 58 -6.34 -2.61 2.98
N HIS A 59 -7.04 -2.04 3.95
CA HIS A 59 -7.89 -2.78 4.87
C HIS A 59 -9.31 -2.96 4.34
N THR A 60 -9.88 -1.93 3.72
CA THR A 60 -11.26 -1.94 3.20
C THR A 60 -11.32 -2.50 1.78
N MET A 61 -10.61 -1.90 0.83
CA MET A 61 -10.65 -2.30 -0.57
C MET A 61 -9.89 -3.60 -0.84
N ASP A 62 -8.64 -3.71 -0.37
CA ASP A 62 -7.79 -4.86 -0.70
C ASP A 62 -8.08 -6.08 0.19
N ALA A 63 -8.33 -5.87 1.48
CA ALA A 63 -8.64 -6.95 2.43
C ALA A 63 -10.14 -7.19 2.64
N GLY A 64 -11.01 -6.31 2.14
CA GLY A 64 -12.46 -6.50 2.16
C GLY A 64 -13.11 -6.31 3.54
N LEU A 65 -12.49 -5.53 4.44
CA LEU A 65 -13.06 -5.24 5.75
C LEU A 65 -14.09 -4.11 5.66
N ASP A 66 -15.20 -4.29 6.38
CA ASP A 66 -16.22 -3.26 6.54
C ASP A 66 -15.82 -2.26 7.63
N CYS A 67 -16.39 -1.05 7.60
CA CYS A 67 -16.03 0.03 8.53
C CYS A 67 -16.21 -0.38 10.01
N ASP A 68 -17.24 -1.17 10.30
CA ASP A 68 -17.59 -1.69 11.62
C ASP A 68 -16.61 -2.76 12.15
N SER A 69 -15.78 -3.33 11.27
CA SER A 69 -14.71 -4.25 11.66
C SER A 69 -13.62 -3.56 12.49
N CYS A 70 -13.55 -2.22 12.42
CA CYS A 70 -12.60 -1.41 13.19
C CYS A 70 -13.29 -0.37 14.08
N HIS A 71 -14.40 0.21 13.62
CA HIS A 71 -15.04 1.35 14.26
C HIS A 71 -16.38 0.98 14.93
N ASP A 72 -16.69 1.46 16.13
CA ASP A 72 -15.85 2.28 17.02
C ASP A 72 -15.09 1.43 18.05
N ASP A 73 -15.16 0.09 17.91
CA ASP A 73 -14.71 -0.88 18.92
C ASP A 73 -13.18 -0.88 19.11
N ILE A 74 -12.42 -0.88 18.01
CA ILE A 74 -10.94 -0.95 18.04
C ILE A 74 -10.34 0.46 17.92
N PHE A 75 -10.91 1.28 17.06
CA PHE A 75 -10.52 2.67 16.86
C PHE A 75 -11.78 3.54 16.80
N VAL A 76 -11.71 4.74 17.36
CA VAL A 76 -12.73 5.76 17.09
C VAL A 76 -12.48 6.39 15.71
N MET A 77 -13.53 6.90 15.07
CA MET A 77 -13.44 7.63 13.79
C MET A 77 -12.81 9.04 13.95
N GLU A 78 -11.64 9.13 14.58
CA GLU A 78 -10.87 10.35 14.76
C GLU A 78 -9.37 10.05 14.58
N ALA A 79 -8.78 10.59 13.51
CA ALA A 79 -7.37 10.39 13.20
C ALA A 79 -6.48 10.93 14.34
N GLY A 80 -5.60 10.08 14.85
CA GLY A 80 -4.70 10.43 15.94
C GLY A 80 -5.28 10.27 17.34
N ALA A 81 -6.56 9.90 17.52
CA ALA A 81 -7.11 9.69 18.87
C ALA A 81 -6.39 8.57 19.62
N ALA A 82 -6.13 7.43 18.96
CA ALA A 82 -5.49 6.27 19.61
C ALA A 82 -4.07 6.59 20.14
N GLN A 83 -3.29 7.44 19.47
CA GLN A 83 -1.92 7.76 19.90
C GLN A 83 -1.86 8.66 21.16
N GLU A 84 -3.00 9.16 21.63
CA GLU A 84 -3.08 9.87 22.90
C GLU A 84 -3.36 8.92 24.09
N ASN A 85 -3.67 7.64 23.82
CA ASN A 85 -3.80 6.63 24.86
C ASN A 85 -2.42 6.10 25.30
N GLU A 86 -2.20 5.99 26.62
CA GLU A 86 -0.94 5.51 27.18
C GLU A 86 -0.62 4.05 26.82
N ASP A 87 -1.65 3.25 26.51
CA ASP A 87 -1.54 1.84 26.17
C ASP A 87 -1.38 1.60 24.65
N PHE A 88 -1.35 2.65 23.81
CA PHE A 88 -1.09 2.53 22.37
C PHE A 88 0.39 2.22 22.10
N THR A 89 0.76 0.97 22.38
CA THR A 89 2.12 0.46 22.38
C THR A 89 2.17 -0.93 21.76
N MET A 90 3.34 -1.34 21.26
CA MET A 90 3.52 -2.69 20.72
C MET A 90 3.17 -3.79 21.73
N ALA A 91 3.39 -3.56 23.03
CA ALA A 91 3.01 -4.52 24.07
C ALA A 91 1.50 -4.79 24.05
N SER A 92 0.69 -3.73 23.95
CA SER A 92 -0.77 -3.86 23.84
C SER A 92 -1.20 -4.52 22.53
N LEU A 93 -0.50 -4.25 21.42
CA LEU A 93 -0.73 -4.97 20.16
C LEU A 93 -0.46 -6.48 20.31
N TYR A 94 0.59 -6.87 21.02
CA TYR A 94 0.87 -8.30 21.26
C TYR A 94 -0.17 -8.98 22.15
N GLU A 95 -0.95 -8.20 22.91
CA GLU A 95 -2.08 -8.67 23.72
C GLU A 95 -3.40 -8.69 22.92
N GLY A 96 -3.38 -8.35 21.62
CA GLY A 96 -4.55 -8.39 20.74
C GLY A 96 -5.33 -7.08 20.64
N ASN A 97 -4.78 -5.97 21.14
CA ASN A 97 -5.43 -4.66 21.02
C ASN A 97 -4.98 -3.91 19.77
N TYR A 98 -5.72 -2.87 19.39
CA TYR A 98 -5.39 -1.99 18.27
C TYR A 98 -5.11 -2.78 16.98
N CYS A 99 -3.96 -2.55 16.32
CA CYS A 99 -3.57 -3.27 15.11
C CYS A 99 -3.42 -4.78 15.37
N GLY A 100 -3.05 -5.16 16.60
CA GLY A 100 -2.81 -6.54 17.01
C GLY A 100 -4.06 -7.41 17.10
N SER A 101 -5.25 -6.81 17.10
CA SER A 101 -6.54 -7.51 17.00
C SER A 101 -6.65 -8.39 15.74
N CYS A 102 -5.94 -7.99 14.68
CA CYS A 102 -5.86 -8.74 13.42
C CYS A 102 -4.40 -9.08 13.04
N HIS A 103 -3.42 -8.25 13.41
CA HIS A 103 -1.98 -8.55 13.22
C HIS A 103 -1.43 -9.49 14.31
N ASP A 104 -2.08 -10.64 14.44
CA ASP A 104 -1.90 -11.69 15.45
C ASP A 104 -1.07 -12.89 14.95
N GLY A 105 -0.78 -12.96 13.64
CA GLY A 105 -0.08 -14.08 12.99
C GLY A 105 -1.00 -15.16 12.42
N SER A 106 -2.30 -15.06 12.63
CA SER A 106 -3.34 -15.96 12.12
C SER A 106 -4.26 -15.25 11.12
N THR A 107 -4.82 -14.11 11.53
CA THR A 107 -5.73 -13.29 10.72
C THR A 107 -4.94 -12.47 9.70
N ALA A 108 -3.85 -11.85 10.13
CA ALA A 108 -2.86 -11.19 9.28
C ALA A 108 -1.44 -11.50 9.78
N PHE A 109 -0.41 -10.93 9.13
CA PHE A 109 0.96 -11.11 9.61
C PHE A 109 1.10 -10.56 11.05
N ALA A 110 1.85 -11.28 11.89
CA ALA A 110 2.05 -10.88 13.28
C ALA A 110 2.82 -9.56 13.38
N SER A 111 2.35 -8.68 14.26
CA SER A 111 2.88 -7.33 14.47
C SER A 111 4.35 -7.28 14.92
N ASP A 112 4.89 -8.39 15.43
CA ASP A 112 6.30 -8.54 15.84
C ASP A 112 7.23 -9.07 14.73
N THR A 113 6.71 -9.38 13.54
CA THR A 113 7.52 -10.01 12.46
C THR A 113 7.93 -9.07 11.32
N ARG A 114 7.17 -8.01 11.05
CA ARG A 114 7.35 -7.15 9.85
C ARG A 114 7.32 -5.66 10.16
N CYS A 115 8.16 -5.21 11.09
CA CYS A 115 8.16 -3.86 11.66
C CYS A 115 8.12 -2.75 10.60
N THR A 116 8.91 -2.86 9.53
CA THR A 116 9.04 -1.83 8.49
C THR A 116 7.83 -1.70 7.58
N THR A 117 6.83 -2.56 7.71
CA THR A 117 5.57 -2.45 6.97
C THR A 117 4.78 -1.23 7.45
N CYS A 118 4.78 -0.99 8.76
CA CYS A 118 4.06 0.12 9.38
C CYS A 118 5.03 1.22 9.79
N HIS A 119 6.18 0.87 10.39
CA HIS A 119 7.18 1.82 10.88
C HIS A 119 8.14 2.22 9.76
N ILE A 120 7.78 3.24 8.99
CA ILE A 120 8.56 3.68 7.83
C ILE A 120 9.68 4.68 8.20
N GLY A 121 9.66 5.19 9.43
CA GLY A 121 10.62 6.16 9.96
C GLY A 121 10.60 7.50 9.22
N VAL A 122 11.42 8.45 9.68
CA VAL A 122 11.45 9.82 9.16
C VAL A 122 11.75 9.89 7.66
N ARG A 123 12.61 8.99 7.16
CA ARG A 123 12.95 8.92 5.72
C ARG A 123 11.81 8.36 4.89
N GLY A 124 11.11 7.34 5.39
CA GLY A 124 9.93 6.82 4.72
C GLY A 124 8.83 7.88 4.65
N HIS A 125 8.60 8.60 5.75
CA HIS A 125 7.61 9.67 5.78
C HIS A 125 7.96 10.81 4.82
N ALA A 126 9.22 11.26 4.80
CA ALA A 126 9.70 12.27 3.84
C ALA A 126 9.44 11.86 2.39
N ARG A 127 9.62 10.58 2.04
CA ARG A 127 9.29 10.06 0.70
C ARG A 127 7.80 10.11 0.40
N MET A 128 6.95 9.75 1.36
CA MET A 128 5.50 9.78 1.16
C MET A 128 4.97 11.20 0.93
N ILE A 129 5.52 12.21 1.62
CA ILE A 129 5.10 13.61 1.48
C ILE A 129 5.82 14.36 0.34
N GLY A 130 6.64 13.66 -0.47
CA GLY A 130 7.33 14.24 -1.65
C GLY A 130 8.65 14.97 -1.37
N GLY A 131 9.21 14.85 -0.16
CA GLY A 131 10.41 15.54 0.32
C GLY A 131 11.74 15.07 -0.29
N ASP A 132 11.81 13.86 -0.85
CA ASP A 132 13.06 13.29 -1.40
C ASP A 132 13.33 13.68 -2.87
N SER A 133 12.54 14.60 -3.45
CA SER A 133 12.66 14.95 -4.88
C SER A 133 13.83 15.88 -5.22
N LYS A 134 14.71 16.23 -4.27
CA LYS A 134 15.96 16.97 -4.54
C LYS A 134 17.09 16.63 -3.55
N GLU A 135 17.91 15.63 -3.85
CA GLU A 135 19.39 15.71 -3.85
C GLU A 135 20.05 14.35 -4.12
N GLY A 136 20.95 14.34 -5.09
CA GLY A 136 22.15 13.49 -5.08
C GLY A 136 22.01 12.06 -5.56
N GLY A 137 22.30 11.84 -6.84
CA GLY A 137 22.91 10.58 -7.24
C GLY A 137 24.28 10.48 -6.56
N GLU A 138 24.50 9.42 -5.79
CA GLU A 138 25.85 8.92 -5.55
C GLU A 138 25.78 7.38 -5.52
N GLU A 139 26.49 6.80 -6.47
CA GLU A 139 26.77 5.38 -6.55
C GLU A 139 27.63 4.99 -5.35
N GLY A 140 27.13 4.09 -4.51
CA GLY A 140 27.88 3.53 -3.39
C GLY A 140 27.79 2.01 -3.41
N HIS A 141 28.69 1.37 -4.14
CA HIS A 141 29.08 -0.01 -3.90
C HIS A 141 29.54 -0.15 -2.44
N HIS A 142 28.96 -1.08 -1.68
CA HIS A 142 29.66 -2.02 -0.79
C HIS A 142 28.70 -3.16 -0.43
#